data_AF-A0A9P5BWM5-F1
#
_entry.id   AF-A0A9P5BWM5-F1
#
_cell.length_a   1.000
_cell.length_b   1.000
_cell.length_c   1.000
_cell.angle_alpha   90.00
_cell.angle_beta   90.00
_cell.angle_gamma   90.00
#
_symmetry.space_group_name_H-M   'P 1'
#
loop_
_entity.id
_entity.type
_entity.pdbx_description
1 polymer ?
#
loop_
_entity_poly.entity_id
_entity_poly.type
_entity_poly.pdbx_seq_one_letter_code
_entity_poly.pdbx_strand_id
1 'polypeptide(L)'
;MATRMRLLDVPLTDMSTDYLEDLDEDEMRDQAHVAWGSYGWQSFRASFSPKPPIRYPPNFPIPGDKFDIFATSEAFEPAHRAPDYMGQTFTALSKFWTIAQEILVVYNMEDGAPLVDRVIPSFVEAKYQKLLAWGDALPASLSNSKNSAAHVDLLHALYHTTILNLFRPFLDPPKIIRLCSFSSTDSTSRTVFSASVKQLESLV
;
A
#
# COMPACT_ATOMS: atom_id res chain seq x y z
N MET A 1 7.96 -13.68 -15.00
CA MET A 1 7.30 -14.93 -14.61
C MET A 1 5.85 -14.68 -14.17
N ALA A 2 5.60 -13.87 -13.14
CA ALA A 2 4.24 -13.54 -12.67
C ALA A 2 3.27 -13.01 -13.76
N THR A 3 3.71 -12.09 -14.63
CA THR A 3 2.89 -11.62 -15.77
C THR A 3 2.58 -12.73 -16.78
N ARG A 4 3.51 -13.68 -16.99
CA ARG A 4 3.29 -14.84 -17.88
C ARG A 4 2.32 -15.85 -17.29
N MET A 5 2.26 -15.92 -15.96
CA MET A 5 1.31 -16.73 -15.19
C MET A 5 -0.02 -16.01 -14.95
N ARG A 6 -0.24 -14.83 -15.56
CA ARG A 6 -1.47 -14.03 -15.38
C ARG A 6 -1.79 -13.67 -13.92
N LEU A 7 -0.75 -13.52 -13.08
CA LEU A 7 -0.90 -13.20 -11.65
C LEU A 7 -0.93 -11.69 -11.36
N LEU A 8 -0.72 -10.83 -12.37
CA LEU A 8 -0.62 -9.38 -12.22
C LEU A 8 -1.32 -8.67 -13.37
N ASP A 9 -1.93 -7.53 -13.05
CA ASP A 9 -2.57 -6.63 -14.03
C ASP A 9 -3.68 -7.31 -14.86
N VAL A 10 -4.37 -8.28 -14.25
CA VAL A 10 -5.47 -9.02 -14.87
C VAL A 10 -6.79 -8.49 -14.30
N PRO A 11 -7.72 -8.03 -15.15
CA PRO A 11 -9.04 -7.62 -14.68
C PRO A 11 -9.79 -8.82 -14.09
N LEU A 12 -10.56 -8.59 -13.03
CA LEU A 12 -11.45 -9.62 -12.49
C LEU A 12 -12.55 -9.91 -13.53
N THR A 13 -12.69 -11.18 -13.92
CA THR A 13 -13.66 -11.68 -14.88
C THR A 13 -14.25 -12.99 -14.37
N ASP A 14 -15.41 -13.41 -14.89
CA ASP A 14 -16.05 -14.70 -14.53
C ASP A 14 -15.09 -15.90 -14.73
N MET A 15 -14.28 -15.87 -15.79
CA MET A 15 -13.23 -16.88 -16.02
C MET A 15 -12.12 -16.87 -14.97
N SER A 16 -11.86 -15.72 -14.34
CA SER A 16 -10.85 -15.60 -13.28
C SER A 16 -11.39 -16.11 -11.95
N THR A 17 -12.69 -15.97 -11.70
CA THR A 17 -13.34 -16.54 -10.50
C THR A 17 -13.42 -18.05 -10.60
N ASP A 18 -13.85 -18.60 -11.75
CA ASP A 18 -13.91 -20.05 -11.97
C ASP A 18 -12.53 -20.70 -11.78
N TYR A 19 -11.47 -20.06 -12.31
CA TYR A 19 -10.10 -20.55 -12.12
C TYR A 19 -9.67 -20.57 -10.65
N LEU A 20 -10.06 -19.57 -9.85
CA LEU A 20 -9.73 -19.53 -8.44
C LEU A 20 -10.49 -20.59 -7.64
N GLU A 21 -11.73 -20.88 -8.01
CA GLU A 21 -12.54 -21.94 -7.38
C GLU A 21 -11.99 -23.35 -7.65
N ASP A 22 -11.31 -23.55 -8.78
CA ASP A 22 -10.73 -24.83 -9.18
C ASP A 22 -9.38 -25.15 -8.50
N LEU A 23 -8.72 -24.18 -7.85
CA LEU A 23 -7.42 -24.38 -7.21
C LEU A 23 -7.55 -25.09 -5.86
N ASP A 24 -6.60 -25.98 -5.56
CA ASP A 24 -6.47 -26.49 -4.19
C ASP A 24 -5.94 -25.40 -3.23
N GLU A 25 -6.10 -25.62 -1.92
CA GLU A 25 -5.74 -24.63 -0.91
C GLU A 25 -4.24 -24.28 -0.88
N ASP A 26 -3.36 -25.25 -1.17
CA ASP A 26 -1.92 -25.05 -1.15
C ASP A 26 -1.46 -24.27 -2.39
N GLU A 27 -1.99 -24.61 -3.57
CA GLU A 27 -1.77 -23.90 -4.83
C GLU A 27 -2.31 -22.47 -4.76
N MET A 28 -3.51 -22.27 -4.21
CA MET A 28 -4.10 -20.95 -3.97
C MET A 28 -3.18 -20.09 -3.10
N ARG A 29 -2.72 -20.64 -1.97
CA ARG A 29 -1.81 -19.95 -1.06
C ARG A 29 -0.53 -19.53 -1.75
N ASP A 30 0.10 -20.47 -2.46
CA ASP A 30 1.40 -20.25 -3.07
C ASP A 30 1.29 -19.20 -4.19
N GLN A 31 0.25 -19.28 -5.02
CA GLN A 31 -0.02 -18.29 -6.06
C GLN A 31 -0.36 -16.92 -5.47
N ALA A 32 -1.14 -16.86 -4.38
CA ALA A 32 -1.47 -15.61 -3.70
C ALA A 32 -0.20 -14.91 -3.17
N HIS A 33 0.72 -15.65 -2.51
CA HIS A 33 1.98 -15.08 -2.05
C HIS A 33 2.84 -14.57 -3.21
N VAL A 34 2.93 -15.32 -4.31
CA VAL A 34 3.68 -14.90 -5.49
C VAL A 34 3.05 -13.66 -6.13
N ALA A 35 1.72 -13.61 -6.25
CA ALA A 35 0.99 -12.50 -6.84
C ALA A 35 1.16 -11.21 -6.02
N TRP A 36 0.85 -11.27 -4.72
CA TRP A 36 0.97 -10.12 -3.81
C TRP A 36 2.41 -9.67 -3.59
N GLY A 37 3.34 -10.61 -3.46
CA GLY A 37 4.77 -10.29 -3.36
C GLY A 37 5.30 -9.61 -4.63
N SER A 38 4.91 -10.12 -5.81
CA SER A 38 5.29 -9.49 -7.09
C SER A 38 4.64 -8.12 -7.27
N TYR A 39 3.38 -7.96 -6.88
CA TYR A 39 2.67 -6.68 -6.91
C TYR A 39 3.41 -5.64 -6.05
N GLY A 40 3.66 -5.97 -4.77
CA GLY A 40 4.36 -5.07 -3.86
C GLY A 40 5.77 -4.72 -4.33
N TRP A 41 6.53 -5.69 -4.85
CA TRP A 41 7.87 -5.43 -5.40
C TRP A 41 7.84 -4.47 -6.60
N GLN A 42 6.86 -4.62 -7.48
CA GLN A 42 6.73 -3.74 -8.64
C GLN A 42 6.26 -2.35 -8.25
N SER A 43 5.32 -2.22 -7.32
CA SER A 43 4.89 -0.94 -6.74
C SER A 43 6.05 -0.23 -6.05
N PHE A 44 6.85 -0.95 -5.25
CA PHE A 44 8.07 -0.42 -4.63
C PHE A 44 9.01 0.17 -5.68
N ARG A 45 9.29 -0.57 -6.76
CA ARG A 45 10.17 -0.07 -7.84
C ARG A 45 9.59 1.13 -8.58
N ALA A 46 8.28 1.19 -8.74
CA ALA A 46 7.59 2.32 -9.36
C ALA A 46 7.65 3.60 -8.50
N SER A 47 7.87 3.48 -7.19
CA SER A 47 8.10 4.64 -6.30
C SER A 47 9.42 5.36 -6.56
N PHE A 48 10.42 4.69 -7.13
CA PHE A 48 11.77 5.27 -7.36
C PHE A 48 12.12 5.47 -8.83
N SER A 49 11.31 4.96 -9.74
CA SER A 49 11.57 5.07 -11.17
C SER A 49 10.25 5.20 -11.93
N PRO A 50 10.14 6.12 -12.89
CA PRO A 50 8.99 6.22 -13.77
C PRO A 50 8.78 4.86 -14.44
N LYS A 51 7.69 4.21 -14.06
CA LYS A 51 7.25 2.94 -14.63
C LYS A 51 5.76 3.00 -14.87
N PRO A 52 5.28 2.31 -15.92
CA PRO A 52 3.84 2.20 -16.13
C PRO A 52 3.21 1.64 -14.85
N PRO A 53 2.17 2.30 -14.32
CA PRO A 53 1.53 1.82 -13.13
C PRO A 53 0.82 0.49 -13.42
N ILE A 54 0.87 -0.42 -12.44
CA ILE A 54 0.01 -1.60 -12.39
C ILE A 54 -1.43 -1.10 -12.21
N ARG A 55 -2.34 -1.50 -13.10
CA ARG A 55 -3.72 -1.01 -13.13
C ARG A 55 -4.62 -1.80 -12.19
N TYR A 56 -4.41 -3.11 -12.12
CA TYR A 56 -5.22 -4.00 -11.31
C TYR A 56 -4.39 -4.65 -10.20
N PRO A 57 -4.85 -4.63 -8.93
CA PRO A 57 -4.27 -5.45 -7.88
C PRO A 57 -4.44 -6.94 -8.21
N PRO A 58 -3.73 -7.84 -7.50
CA PRO A 58 -3.95 -9.28 -7.64
C PRO A 58 -5.41 -9.64 -7.36
N ASN A 59 -5.97 -10.56 -8.17
CA ASN A 59 -7.31 -11.13 -7.94
C ASN A 59 -7.32 -12.20 -6.83
N PHE A 60 -6.14 -12.58 -6.32
CA PHE A 60 -5.98 -13.56 -5.25
C PHE A 60 -6.29 -12.95 -3.88
N PRO A 61 -6.79 -13.75 -2.92
CA PRO A 61 -6.95 -13.29 -1.54
C PRO A 61 -5.61 -12.82 -0.97
N ILE A 62 -5.64 -11.83 -0.07
CA ILE A 62 -4.42 -11.38 0.62
C ILE A 62 -4.00 -12.46 1.61
N PRO A 63 -2.78 -13.01 1.52
CA PRO A 63 -2.31 -13.99 2.49
C PRO A 63 -2.31 -13.45 3.92
N GLY A 64 -2.80 -14.24 4.87
CA GLY A 64 -2.95 -13.85 6.27
C GLY A 64 -4.12 -12.91 6.56
N ASP A 65 -4.90 -12.51 5.54
CA ASP A 65 -6.11 -11.74 5.76
C ASP A 65 -7.28 -12.66 6.14
N LYS A 66 -8.25 -12.10 6.86
CA LYS A 66 -9.48 -12.80 7.26
C LYS A 66 -10.63 -12.62 6.27
N PHE A 67 -10.40 -11.84 5.21
CA PHE A 67 -11.40 -11.57 4.20
C PHE A 67 -11.39 -12.66 3.14
N ASP A 68 -12.47 -13.43 3.10
CA ASP A 68 -12.77 -14.34 2.01
C ASP A 68 -13.92 -13.77 1.17
N ILE A 69 -13.77 -13.83 -0.15
CA ILE A 69 -14.74 -13.32 -1.13
C ILE A 69 -15.98 -14.23 -1.18
N PHE A 70 -15.90 -15.44 -0.59
CA PHE A 70 -16.91 -16.50 -0.74
C PHE A 70 -17.59 -16.98 0.56
N ALA A 71 -17.27 -16.45 1.75
CA ALA A 71 -17.76 -17.03 3.00
C ALA A 71 -18.98 -16.32 3.61
N THR A 72 -20.18 -16.79 3.27
CA THR A 72 -21.35 -16.72 4.16
C THR A 72 -21.23 -17.80 5.25
N SER A 73 -20.40 -17.60 6.27
CA SER A 73 -20.53 -18.36 7.52
C SER A 73 -19.72 -17.76 8.65
N GLU A 74 -20.34 -17.66 9.82
CA GLU A 74 -19.74 -17.20 11.06
C GLU A 74 -18.67 -18.18 11.55
N ALA A 75 -17.55 -17.62 12.02
CA ALA A 75 -16.36 -18.27 12.59
C ALA A 75 -15.39 -18.91 11.59
N PHE A 76 -14.42 -18.15 11.07
CA PHE A 76 -13.31 -18.72 10.30
C PHE A 76 -11.92 -18.22 10.71
N GLU A 77 -10.99 -19.17 10.75
CA GLU A 77 -9.54 -19.02 10.83
C GLU A 77 -9.02 -18.24 9.60
N PRO A 78 -7.89 -17.52 9.70
CA PRO A 78 -7.35 -16.73 8.59
C PRO A 78 -7.08 -17.61 7.37
N ALA A 79 -7.53 -17.14 6.19
CA ALA A 79 -7.57 -17.91 4.94
C ALA A 79 -6.26 -18.65 4.64
N HIS A 80 -5.11 -18.05 4.96
CA HIS A 80 -3.82 -18.74 4.95
C HIS A 80 -2.90 -18.16 6.05
N ARG A 81 -2.27 -19.01 6.87
CA ARG A 81 -1.34 -18.58 7.91
C ARG A 81 -0.12 -17.87 7.29
N ALA A 82 0.12 -16.63 7.70
CA ALA A 82 1.28 -15.86 7.24
C ALA A 82 2.60 -16.53 7.69
N PRO A 83 3.73 -16.33 7.00
CA PRO A 83 5.00 -16.95 7.37
C PRO A 83 5.40 -16.58 8.81
N ASP A 84 5.68 -17.59 9.65
CA ASP A 84 5.96 -17.39 11.08
C ASP A 84 7.13 -16.39 11.33
N TYR A 85 8.04 -16.23 10.37
CA TYR A 85 9.21 -15.35 10.49
C TYR A 85 8.93 -13.85 10.22
N MET A 86 7.82 -13.51 9.56
CA MET A 86 7.42 -12.12 9.25
C MET A 86 6.08 -11.72 9.85
N GLY A 87 5.40 -12.63 10.56
CA GLY A 87 4.10 -12.41 11.15
C GLY A 87 3.11 -11.81 10.16
N GLN A 88 2.40 -10.77 10.57
CA GLN A 88 1.40 -10.09 9.75
C GLN A 88 1.98 -9.02 8.81
N THR A 89 3.31 -8.87 8.73
CA THR A 89 3.95 -7.82 7.92
C THR A 89 3.62 -7.98 6.43
N PHE A 90 3.60 -9.20 5.92
CA PHE A 90 3.26 -9.45 4.51
C PHE A 90 1.82 -9.02 4.18
N THR A 91 0.88 -9.38 5.04
CA THR A 91 -0.53 -8.98 4.95
C THR A 91 -0.65 -7.46 4.99
N ALA A 92 0.03 -6.81 5.94
CA ALA A 92 0.03 -5.35 6.08
C ALA A 92 0.61 -4.65 4.84
N LEU A 93 1.74 -5.14 4.31
CA LEU A 93 2.35 -4.62 3.08
C LEU A 93 1.44 -4.81 1.87
N SER A 94 0.77 -5.96 1.76
CA SER A 94 -0.16 -6.22 0.65
C SER A 94 -1.28 -5.18 0.62
N LYS A 95 -1.87 -4.88 1.78
CA LYS A 95 -2.88 -3.81 1.93
C LYS A 95 -2.31 -2.41 1.70
N PHE A 96 -1.09 -2.16 2.16
CA PHE A 96 -0.41 -0.87 1.96
C PHE A 96 -0.16 -0.58 0.47
N TRP A 97 0.29 -1.59 -0.28
CA TRP A 97 0.65 -1.41 -1.68
C TRP A 97 -0.54 -1.08 -2.57
N THR A 98 -1.77 -1.45 -2.21
CA THR A 98 -2.96 -1.03 -2.95
C THR A 98 -3.17 0.49 -2.82
N ILE A 99 -3.01 1.05 -1.62
CA ILE A 99 -3.09 2.51 -1.37
C ILE A 99 -1.95 3.23 -2.09
N ALA A 100 -0.72 2.74 -1.95
CA ALA A 100 0.44 3.33 -2.61
C ALA A 100 0.28 3.32 -4.13
N GLN A 101 -0.27 2.25 -4.71
CA GLN A 101 -0.46 2.16 -6.15
C GLN A 101 -1.49 3.17 -6.67
N GLU A 102 -2.55 3.48 -5.91
CA GLU A 102 -3.49 4.57 -6.26
C GLU A 102 -2.78 5.93 -6.36
N ILE A 103 -1.74 6.17 -5.54
CA ILE A 103 -0.90 7.37 -5.61
C ILE A 103 0.01 7.31 -6.85
N LEU A 104 0.70 6.17 -7.04
CA LEU A 104 1.66 5.98 -8.12
C LEU A 104 1.03 6.11 -9.51
N VAL A 105 -0.22 5.66 -9.70
CA VAL A 105 -0.95 5.82 -10.98
C VAL A 105 -1.03 7.29 -11.38
N VAL A 106 -1.32 8.19 -10.43
CA VAL A 106 -1.43 9.62 -10.70
C VAL A 106 -0.06 10.27 -10.82
N TYR A 107 0.87 9.89 -9.94
CA TYR A 107 2.18 10.53 -9.86
C TYR A 107 3.09 10.19 -11.03
N ASN A 108 2.99 8.96 -11.56
CA ASN A 108 3.81 8.48 -12.68
C ASN A 108 3.11 8.65 -14.04
N MET A 109 1.98 9.36 -14.10
CA MET A 109 1.32 9.65 -15.38
C MET A 109 2.22 10.56 -16.24
N GLU A 110 2.50 10.13 -17.47
CA GLU A 110 3.31 10.88 -18.44
C GLU A 110 2.41 11.73 -19.35
N ASP A 111 1.95 12.87 -18.84
CA ASP A 111 1.13 13.83 -19.59
C ASP A 111 1.86 15.18 -19.86
N GLY A 112 3.14 15.26 -19.50
CA GLY A 112 4.01 16.42 -19.73
C GLY A 112 3.81 17.60 -18.77
N ALA A 113 2.81 17.57 -17.89
CA ALA A 113 2.55 18.65 -16.93
C ALA A 113 3.29 18.42 -15.58
N PRO A 114 3.71 19.49 -14.86
CA PRO A 114 4.30 19.36 -13.53
C PRO A 114 3.32 18.74 -12.52
N LEU A 115 3.82 17.88 -11.61
CA LEU A 115 3.00 17.20 -10.59
C LEU A 115 2.03 18.10 -9.82
N VAL A 116 2.51 19.28 -9.41
CA VAL A 116 1.73 20.22 -8.61
C VAL A 116 0.52 20.80 -9.36
N ASP A 117 0.57 20.86 -10.68
CA ASP A 117 -0.52 21.37 -11.50
C ASP A 117 -1.55 20.27 -11.82
N ARG A 118 -1.13 19.00 -11.71
CA ARG A 118 -1.95 17.80 -11.99
C ARG A 118 -2.67 17.28 -10.76
N VAL A 119 -2.00 17.31 -9.63
CA VAL A 119 -2.46 16.68 -8.40
C VAL A 119 -3.29 17.68 -7.60
N ILE A 120 -4.59 17.41 -7.49
CA ILE A 120 -5.53 18.25 -6.76
C ILE A 120 -5.31 18.08 -5.25
N PRO A 121 -5.31 19.15 -4.44
CA PRO A 121 -5.08 19.05 -2.99
C PRO A 121 -6.02 18.08 -2.26
N SER A 122 -7.30 18.01 -2.67
CA SER A 122 -8.27 17.07 -2.10
C SER A 122 -7.91 15.61 -2.34
N PHE A 123 -7.27 15.28 -3.46
CA PHE A 123 -6.74 13.95 -3.72
C PHE A 123 -5.64 13.61 -2.71
N VAL A 124 -4.70 14.53 -2.51
CA VAL A 124 -3.57 14.36 -1.56
C VAL A 124 -4.09 14.08 -0.17
N GLU A 125 -5.04 14.90 0.27
CA GLU A 125 -5.67 14.78 1.59
C GLU A 125 -6.41 13.45 1.76
N ALA A 126 -7.22 13.05 0.77
CA ALA A 126 -7.92 11.77 0.80
C ALA A 126 -6.95 10.56 0.86
N LYS A 127 -5.83 10.60 0.13
CA LYS A 127 -4.81 9.53 0.20
C LYS A 127 -4.09 9.53 1.55
N TYR A 128 -3.80 10.70 2.10
CA TYR A 128 -3.21 10.80 3.43
C TYR A 128 -4.13 10.25 4.51
N GLN A 129 -5.44 10.52 4.46
CA GLN A 129 -6.42 9.91 5.37
C GLN A 129 -6.46 8.39 5.24
N LYS A 130 -6.41 7.83 4.02
CA LYS A 130 -6.32 6.37 3.83
C LYS A 130 -5.06 5.79 4.46
N LEU A 131 -3.92 6.46 4.31
CA LEU A 131 -2.66 6.06 4.93
C LEU A 131 -2.73 6.07 6.46
N LEU A 132 -3.30 7.14 7.05
CA LEU A 132 -3.52 7.20 8.50
C LEU A 132 -4.42 6.08 8.98
N ALA A 133 -5.59 5.88 8.33
CA ALA A 133 -6.52 4.81 8.69
C ALA A 133 -5.88 3.42 8.57
N TRP A 134 -5.02 3.20 7.57
CA TRP A 134 -4.25 1.97 7.45
C TRP A 134 -3.24 1.81 8.59
N GLY A 135 -2.53 2.88 8.97
CA GLY A 135 -1.58 2.87 10.07
C GLY A 135 -2.23 2.62 11.42
N ASP A 136 -3.39 3.24 11.68
CA ASP A 136 -4.19 3.06 12.90
C ASP A 136 -4.75 1.64 13.04
N ALA A 137 -4.98 0.97 11.91
CA ALA A 137 -5.47 -0.41 11.87
C ALA A 137 -4.37 -1.47 12.02
N LEU A 138 -3.09 -1.08 12.15
CA LEU A 138 -1.99 -2.03 12.31
C LEU A 138 -2.09 -2.75 13.67
N PRO A 139 -1.87 -4.09 13.70
CA PRO A 139 -1.81 -4.82 14.95
C PRO A 139 -0.63 -4.35 15.80
N ALA A 140 -0.77 -4.46 17.13
CA ALA A 140 0.26 -4.03 18.08
C ALA A 140 1.65 -4.68 17.84
N SER A 141 1.68 -5.88 17.27
CA SER A 141 2.92 -6.57 16.89
C SER A 141 3.73 -5.85 15.80
N LEU A 142 3.08 -4.98 15.03
CA LEU A 142 3.67 -4.15 13.96
C LEU A 142 3.83 -2.69 14.40
N SER A 143 3.59 -2.38 15.68
CA SER A 143 3.85 -1.05 16.22
C SER A 143 5.36 -0.75 16.19
N ASN A 144 5.71 0.47 15.81
CA ASN A 144 7.09 0.94 15.88
C ASN A 144 7.51 1.02 17.36
N SER A 145 8.43 0.17 17.78
CA SER A 145 8.94 0.12 19.14
C SER A 145 10.46 0.07 19.09
N LYS A 146 11.16 0.52 20.14
CA LYS A 146 12.64 0.60 20.12
C LYS A 146 13.36 -0.72 19.83
N ASN A 147 12.66 -1.86 19.93
CA ASN A 147 13.18 -3.20 19.66
C ASN A 147 12.34 -3.92 18.58
N SER A 148 11.76 -3.20 17.63
CA SER A 148 11.09 -3.82 16.48
C SER A 148 12.07 -4.69 15.69
N ALA A 149 11.53 -5.75 15.10
CA ALA A 149 12.29 -6.57 14.18
C ALA A 149 12.40 -5.87 12.82
N ALA A 150 13.51 -6.05 12.11
CA ALA A 150 13.86 -5.29 10.89
C ALA A 150 12.75 -5.15 9.83
N HIS A 151 11.91 -6.19 9.66
CA HIS A 151 10.77 -6.14 8.74
C HIS A 151 9.67 -5.11 9.12
N VAL A 152 9.51 -4.82 10.41
CA VAL A 152 8.62 -3.77 10.93
C VAL A 152 9.23 -2.39 10.68
N ASP A 153 10.55 -2.24 10.88
CA ASP A 153 11.23 -0.99 10.57
C ASP A 153 11.13 -0.66 9.08
N LEU A 154 11.29 -1.68 8.21
CA LEU A 154 11.10 -1.55 6.78
C LEU A 154 9.66 -1.14 6.44
N LEU A 155 8.65 -1.71 7.09
CA LEU A 155 7.24 -1.35 6.91
C LEU A 155 7.02 0.15 7.20
N HIS A 156 7.51 0.64 8.34
CA HIS A 156 7.39 2.05 8.72
C HIS A 156 8.22 2.97 7.83
N ALA A 157 9.40 2.53 7.38
CA ALA A 157 10.20 3.27 6.44
C ALA A 157 9.49 3.47 5.09
N LEU A 158 8.85 2.40 4.57
CA LEU A 158 8.03 2.45 3.35
C LEU A 158 6.82 3.37 3.53
N TYR A 159 6.13 3.26 4.68
CA TYR A 159 4.98 4.10 5.01
C TYR A 159 5.33 5.59 4.99
N HIS A 160 6.36 6.00 5.72
CA HIS A 160 6.76 7.40 5.76
C HIS A 160 7.35 7.87 4.44
N THR A 161 8.10 7.03 3.71
CA THR A 161 8.58 7.38 2.36
C THR A 161 7.43 7.67 1.39
N THR A 162 6.34 6.89 1.45
CA THR A 162 5.14 7.15 0.64
C THR A 162 4.49 8.48 1.03
N ILE A 163 4.39 8.81 2.32
CA ILE A 163 3.89 10.12 2.77
C ILE A 163 4.79 11.26 2.26
N LEU A 164 6.11 11.11 2.34
CA LEU A 164 7.04 12.11 1.82
C LEU A 164 6.83 12.34 0.33
N ASN A 165 6.71 11.27 -0.47
CA ASN A 165 6.46 11.36 -1.91
C ASN A 165 5.11 12.02 -2.22
N LEU A 166 4.07 11.72 -1.43
CA LEU A 166 2.74 12.29 -1.56
C LEU A 166 2.70 13.81 -1.32
N PHE A 167 3.54 14.34 -0.41
CA PHE A 167 3.56 15.77 -0.09
C PHE A 167 4.68 16.57 -0.77
N ARG A 168 5.68 15.88 -1.35
CA ARG A 168 6.85 16.50 -2.00
C ARG A 168 6.51 17.63 -2.99
N PRO A 169 5.47 17.55 -3.83
CA PRO A 169 5.15 18.64 -4.76
C PRO A 169 4.66 19.93 -4.09
N PHE A 170 4.26 19.88 -2.83
CA PHE A 170 3.53 20.95 -2.12
C PHE A 170 4.33 21.54 -0.95
N LEU A 171 5.66 21.54 -1.02
CA LEU A 171 6.49 22.02 0.09
C LEU A 171 6.70 23.53 0.06
N ASP A 172 6.81 24.14 -1.12
CA ASP A 172 7.22 25.54 -1.26
C ASP A 172 6.05 26.48 -1.59
N PRO A 173 6.03 27.73 -1.06
CA PRO A 173 5.03 28.72 -1.44
C PRO A 173 5.08 29.03 -2.95
N PRO A 174 3.93 29.31 -3.61
CA PRO A 174 2.57 29.35 -3.09
C PRO A 174 1.86 27.98 -3.07
N LYS A 175 2.59 26.88 -3.26
CA LYS A 175 2.05 25.52 -3.49
C LYS A 175 1.76 24.76 -2.19
N ILE A 176 2.02 25.35 -1.03
CA ILE A 176 1.70 24.74 0.27
C ILE A 176 0.19 24.55 0.35
N ILE A 177 -0.24 23.33 0.66
CA ILE A 177 -1.64 23.00 0.84
C ILE A 177 -1.96 22.89 2.33
N ARG A 178 -3.14 23.39 2.71
CA ARG A 178 -3.75 23.17 4.02
C ARG A 178 -4.68 21.97 3.93
N LEU A 179 -4.56 21.04 4.87
CA LEU A 179 -5.44 19.87 4.97
C LEU A 179 -6.70 20.26 5.73
N CYS A 180 -7.81 20.40 5.03
CA CYS A 180 -9.02 21.07 5.55
C CYS A 180 -9.87 20.19 6.46
N SER A 181 -9.75 18.87 6.37
CA SER A 181 -10.42 17.90 7.24
C SER A 181 -9.81 17.82 8.64
N PHE A 182 -8.61 18.37 8.83
CA PHE A 182 -7.93 18.38 10.12
C PHE A 182 -8.19 19.69 10.85
N SER A 183 -8.58 19.58 12.12
CA SER A 183 -8.91 20.73 12.97
C SER A 183 -7.68 21.56 13.35
N SER A 184 -6.48 20.97 13.29
CA SER A 184 -5.27 21.66 13.73
C SER A 184 -4.87 22.80 12.80
N THR A 185 -4.42 23.91 13.38
CA THR A 185 -4.02 25.12 12.65
C THR A 185 -2.76 24.92 11.82
N ASP A 186 -1.91 23.97 12.19
CA ASP A 186 -0.66 23.60 11.55
C ASP A 186 -0.78 22.43 10.56
N SER A 187 -2.00 21.98 10.23
CA SER A 187 -2.27 20.89 9.27
C SER A 187 -1.92 21.28 7.83
N THR A 188 -0.64 21.39 7.53
CA THR A 188 -0.11 21.75 6.21
C THR A 188 0.73 20.61 5.64
N SER A 189 0.87 20.57 4.32
CA SER A 189 1.77 19.64 3.62
C SER A 189 3.18 19.65 4.20
N ARG A 190 3.72 20.83 4.53
CA ARG A 190 5.05 21.00 5.11
C ARG A 190 5.16 20.40 6.51
N THR A 191 4.15 20.57 7.36
CA THR A 191 4.13 20.00 8.71
C THR A 191 4.10 18.48 8.64
N VAL A 192 3.23 17.90 7.82
CA VAL A 192 3.12 16.45 7.64
C VAL A 192 4.42 15.85 7.08
N PHE A 193 5.01 16.51 6.08
CA PHE A 193 6.30 16.10 5.52
C PHE A 193 7.39 16.12 6.60
N SER A 194 7.49 17.22 7.36
CA SER A 194 8.49 17.37 8.43
C SER A 194 8.30 16.35 9.55
N ALA A 195 7.05 16.03 9.91
CA ALA A 195 6.75 14.99 10.88
C ALA A 195 7.20 13.61 10.38
N SER A 196 6.96 13.29 9.11
CA SER A 196 7.40 12.02 8.52
C SER A 196 8.92 11.90 8.41
N VAL A 197 9.64 13.01 8.13
CA VAL A 197 11.12 13.02 8.17
C VAL A 197 11.62 12.67 9.57
N LYS A 198 11.08 13.30 10.62
CA LYS A 198 11.48 13.01 12.00
C LYS A 198 11.22 11.55 12.40
N GLN A 199 10.11 10.98 11.94
CA GLN A 199 9.80 9.57 12.20
C GLN A 199 10.81 8.65 11.49
N LEU A 200 11.17 8.93 10.23
CA LEU A 200 12.21 8.20 9.52
C LEU A 200 13.58 8.31 10.18
N GLU A 201 13.97 9.51 10.64
CA GLU A 201 15.21 9.73 11.38
C GLU A 201 15.25 8.94 12.69
N SER A 202 14.11 8.70 13.33
CA SER A 202 14.04 7.91 14.57
C SER A 202 14.14 6.39 14.37
N LEU A 203 14.02 5.90 13.13
CA LEU A 203 14.16 4.49 12.78
C LEU A 203 15.63 4.05 12.58
N VAL A 204 16.57 5.01 12.48
CA VAL A 204 18.00 4.80 12.20
C VAL A 204 18.82 5.09 13.46
#